data_AF-A0A7S3SMN5-F1
#
_entry.id   AF-A0A7S3SMN5-F1
#
_cell.length_a   1.000
_cell.length_b   1.000
_cell.length_c   1.000
_cell.angle_alpha   90.00
_cell.angle_beta   90.00
_cell.angle_gamma   90.00
#
_symmetry.space_group_name_H-M   'P 1'
#
loop_
_entity.id
_entity.type
_entity.pdbx_description
1 polymer ?
#
loop_
_entity_poly.entity_id
_entity_poly.type
_entity_poly.pdbx_seq_one_letter_code
_entity_poly.pdbx_strand_id
1 'polypeptide(L)'
;FDSRMLILVSILSTAFLVHFNAPQMYSELSPGTGGSAEEAAASKQRNFGMVAVIGFGIAAAQYALIMAFGFLTFGSATEGNLLLNYNIKDPLATAARVAIGISTLFGYPMQFAGLRSGCLEAFGMAELPKVKHRVLTAAMLVGIVAIACAFRDLGKFQ
;
A
#
# COMPACT_ATOMS: atom_id res chain seq x y z
N PHE A 1 -16.52 -15.72 -16.91
CA PHE A 1 -15.80 -14.76 -16.06
C PHE A 1 -15.89 -13.40 -16.70
N ASP A 2 -16.52 -12.43 -16.04
CA ASP A 2 -16.64 -11.05 -16.51
C ASP A 2 -15.33 -10.30 -16.21
N SER A 3 -14.86 -9.46 -17.13
CA SER A 3 -13.63 -8.66 -16.98
C SER A 3 -13.65 -7.82 -15.70
N ARG A 4 -14.83 -7.37 -15.27
CA ARG A 4 -15.04 -6.60 -14.03
C ARG A 4 -14.64 -7.37 -12.77
N MET A 5 -14.80 -8.69 -12.76
CA MET A 5 -14.41 -9.53 -11.63
C MET A 5 -12.88 -9.64 -11.54
N LEU A 6 -12.19 -9.71 -12.67
CA LEU A 6 -10.73 -9.76 -12.72
C LEU A 6 -10.12 -8.44 -12.21
N ILE A 7 -10.74 -7.31 -12.55
CA ILE A 7 -10.37 -5.99 -12.04
C ILE A 7 -10.50 -5.94 -10.52
N LEU A 8 -11.63 -6.42 -9.99
CA LEU A 8 -11.86 -6.45 -8.55
C LEU A 8 -10.80 -7.30 -7.83
N VAL A 9 -10.47 -8.48 -8.37
CA VAL A 9 -9.42 -9.35 -7.82
C VAL A 9 -8.05 -8.66 -7.86
N SER A 10 -7.74 -7.96 -8.94
CA SER A 10 -6.48 -7.21 -9.07
C SER A 10 -6.38 -6.07 -8.05
N ILE A 11 -7.45 -5.30 -7.86
CA ILE A 11 -7.51 -4.23 -6.86
C ILE A 11 -7.39 -4.81 -5.45
N LEU A 12 -8.09 -5.91 -5.17
CA LEU A 12 -8.03 -6.56 -3.86
C LEU A 12 -6.63 -7.10 -3.56
N SER A 13 -5.96 -7.68 -4.54
CA SER A 13 -4.57 -8.13 -4.42
C SER A 13 -3.63 -6.96 -4.08
N THR A 14 -3.83 -5.81 -4.73
CA THR A 14 -3.04 -4.59 -4.47
C THR A 14 -3.35 -3.97 -3.10
N ALA A 15 -4.61 -4.03 -2.67
CA ALA A 15 -5.04 -3.49 -1.37
C ALA A 15 -4.42 -4.22 -0.17
N PHE A 16 -4.09 -5.51 -0.32
CA PHE A 16 -3.47 -6.34 0.72
C PHE A 16 -1.95 -6.52 0.56
N LEU A 17 -1.28 -5.54 -0.05
CA LEU A 17 0.18 -5.49 -0.14
C LEU A 17 0.81 -5.02 1.18
N VAL A 18 0.82 -5.86 2.21
CA VAL A 18 1.61 -5.62 3.44
C VAL A 18 2.75 -6.62 3.60
N HIS A 19 2.74 -7.68 2.80
CA HIS A 19 3.73 -8.76 2.80
C HIS A 19 5.18 -8.26 2.63
N PHE A 20 5.39 -7.18 1.87
CA PHE A 20 6.72 -6.61 1.66
C PHE A 20 7.30 -5.92 2.92
N ASN A 21 6.44 -5.40 3.80
CA ASN A 21 6.84 -4.77 5.06
C ASN A 21 6.85 -5.75 6.24
N ALA A 22 6.26 -6.95 6.07
CA ALA A 22 6.16 -7.95 7.14
C ALA A 22 7.51 -8.36 7.75
N PRO A 23 8.61 -8.55 6.99
CA PRO A 23 9.91 -8.90 7.57
C PRO A 23 10.47 -7.79 8.46
N GLN A 24 10.35 -6.53 8.03
CA GLN A 24 10.81 -5.39 8.81
C GLN A 24 9.99 -5.26 10.11
N MET A 25 8.66 -5.31 10.03
CA MET A 25 7.79 -5.26 11.21
C MET A 25 8.07 -6.43 12.16
N TYR A 26 8.33 -7.63 11.63
CA TYR A 26 8.75 -8.77 12.43
C TYR A 26 10.10 -8.55 13.12
N SER A 27 11.07 -7.91 12.44
CA SER A 27 12.36 -7.60 13.04
C SER A 27 12.27 -6.58 14.19
N GLU A 28 11.33 -5.61 14.09
CA GLU A 28 11.10 -4.56 15.09
C GLU A 28 10.36 -5.06 16.34
N LEU A 29 9.69 -6.23 16.28
CA LEU A 29 9.03 -6.83 17.44
C LEU A 29 10.04 -7.29 18.49
N SER A 30 9.89 -6.75 19.71
CA SER A 30 10.68 -7.15 20.87
C SER A 30 10.57 -8.66 21.15
N PRO A 31 11.68 -9.35 21.49
CA PRO A 31 11.62 -10.73 21.93
C PRO A 31 10.77 -10.84 23.20
N GLY A 32 9.99 -11.91 23.32
CA GLY A 32 9.17 -12.15 24.51
C GLY A 32 10.03 -12.28 25.76
N THR A 33 9.63 -11.60 26.85
CA THR A 33 10.25 -11.73 28.17
C THR A 33 9.86 -13.07 28.80
N GLY A 34 10.76 -14.05 28.69
CA GLY A 34 10.69 -15.32 29.45
C GLY A 34 10.96 -16.55 28.58
N GLY A 35 11.85 -17.43 29.06
CA GLY A 35 12.15 -18.74 28.44
C GLY A 35 13.43 -18.78 27.60
N SER A 36 13.77 -19.99 27.13
CA SER A 36 14.91 -20.23 26.24
C SER A 36 14.78 -19.43 24.93
N ALA A 37 15.89 -19.22 24.20
CA ALA A 37 15.88 -18.47 22.94
C ALA A 37 14.87 -19.02 21.90
N GLU A 38 14.54 -20.31 21.98
CA GLU A 38 13.57 -20.99 21.14
C GLU A 38 12.11 -20.66 21.52
N GLU A 39 11.79 -20.61 22.81
CA GLU A 39 10.46 -20.19 23.29
C GLU A 39 10.17 -18.71 23.00
N ALA A 40 11.18 -17.85 23.13
CA ALA A 40 11.06 -16.44 22.80
C ALA A 40 10.75 -16.22 21.31
N ALA A 41 11.34 -17.03 20.42
CA ALA A 41 11.06 -17.01 18.99
C ALA A 41 9.65 -17.51 18.64
N ALA A 42 9.21 -18.61 19.26
CA ALA A 42 7.86 -19.15 19.06
C ALA A 42 6.77 -18.19 19.55
N SER A 43 6.98 -17.54 20.70
CA SER A 43 6.08 -16.52 21.25
C SER A 43 5.99 -15.29 20.33
N LYS A 44 7.13 -14.82 19.82
CA LYS A 44 7.21 -13.71 18.86
C LYS A 44 6.39 -13.99 17.59
N GLN A 45 6.51 -15.20 17.05
CA GLN A 45 5.76 -15.60 15.85
C GLN A 45 4.25 -15.70 16.08
N ARG A 46 3.81 -16.21 17.25
CA ARG A 46 2.38 -16.24 17.60
C ARG A 46 1.79 -14.84 17.76
N ASN A 47 2.50 -13.94 18.43
CA ASN A 47 2.06 -12.56 18.62
C ASN A 47 1.96 -11.81 17.29
N PHE A 48 2.96 -11.97 16.42
CA PHE A 48 2.92 -11.40 15.07
C PHE A 48 1.74 -11.94 14.27
N GLY A 49 1.51 -13.26 14.28
CA GLY A 49 0.38 -13.88 13.58
C GLY A 49 -0.97 -13.36 14.05
N MET A 50 -1.15 -13.18 15.36
CA MET A 50 -2.39 -12.64 15.92
C MET A 50 -2.62 -11.18 15.51
N VAL A 51 -1.58 -10.33 15.59
CA VAL A 51 -1.66 -8.93 15.16
C VAL A 51 -1.93 -8.83 13.66
N ALA A 52 -1.30 -9.69 12.85
CA ALA A 52 -1.55 -9.74 11.41
C ALA A 52 -3.02 -10.10 11.14
N VAL A 53 -3.54 -11.18 11.71
CA VAL A 53 -4.94 -11.61 11.48
C VAL A 53 -5.92 -10.51 11.89
N ILE A 54 -5.71 -9.87 13.03
CA ILE A 54 -6.56 -8.76 13.49
C ILE A 54 -6.46 -7.57 12.53
N GLY A 55 -5.25 -7.17 12.14
CA GLY A 55 -5.02 -6.05 11.23
C GLY A 55 -5.65 -6.25 9.85
N PHE A 56 -5.46 -7.43 9.27
CA PHE A 56 -6.11 -7.82 8.01
C PHE A 56 -7.62 -7.90 8.13
N GLY A 57 -8.15 -8.40 9.26
CA GLY A 57 -9.57 -8.46 9.53
C GLY A 57 -10.22 -7.07 9.60
N ILE A 58 -9.59 -6.13 10.31
CA ILE A 58 -10.05 -4.74 10.40
C ILE A 58 -9.99 -4.07 9.01
N ALA A 59 -8.90 -4.24 8.27
CA ALA A 59 -8.77 -3.70 6.92
C ALA A 59 -9.85 -4.25 5.96
N ALA A 60 -10.07 -5.57 5.98
CA ALA A 60 -11.11 -6.22 5.19
C ALA A 60 -12.51 -5.70 5.53
N ALA A 61 -12.82 -5.55 6.82
CA ALA A 61 -14.09 -4.98 7.27
C ALA A 61 -14.27 -3.54 6.78
N GLN A 62 -13.23 -2.71 6.86
CA GLN A 62 -13.29 -1.32 6.41
C GLN A 62 -13.48 -1.22 4.88
N TYR A 63 -12.78 -2.04 4.10
CA TYR A 63 -12.98 -2.10 2.65
C TYR A 63 -14.39 -2.58 2.29
N ALA A 64 -14.92 -3.60 2.97
CA ALA A 64 -16.28 -4.08 2.76
C ALA A 64 -17.33 -3.02 3.10
N LEU A 65 -17.15 -2.28 4.19
CA LEU A 65 -18.05 -1.18 4.57
C LEU A 65 -18.05 -0.07 3.52
N ILE A 66 -16.87 0.42 3.11
CA ILE A 66 -16.77 1.48 2.10
C ILE A 66 -17.38 1.02 0.76
N MET A 67 -17.14 -0.23 0.38
CA MET A 67 -17.71 -0.81 -0.85
C MET A 67 -19.24 -0.90 -0.76
N ALA A 68 -19.78 -1.39 0.36
CA ALA A 68 -21.22 -1.51 0.56
C ALA A 68 -21.92 -0.13 0.56
N PHE A 69 -21.40 0.84 1.32
CA PHE A 69 -21.97 2.19 1.36
C PHE A 69 -21.79 2.94 0.05
N GLY A 70 -20.66 2.77 -0.65
CA GLY A 70 -20.44 3.35 -1.97
C GLY A 70 -21.45 2.83 -2.98
N PHE A 71 -21.66 1.51 -3.02
CA PHE A 71 -22.66 0.89 -3.90
C PHE A 71 -24.09 1.28 -3.52
N LEU A 72 -24.44 1.37 -2.23
CA LEU A 72 -25.77 1.80 -1.80
C LEU A 72 -26.06 3.27 -2.15
N THR A 73 -25.03 4.12 -2.21
CA THR A 73 -25.17 5.56 -2.47
C THR A 73 -25.29 5.88 -3.97
N PHE A 74 -24.48 5.22 -4.81
CA PHE A 74 -24.37 5.52 -6.25
C PHE A 74 -24.84 4.39 -7.17
N GLY A 75 -25.08 3.20 -6.63
CA GLY A 75 -25.55 2.04 -7.38
C GLY A 75 -24.60 1.62 -8.51
N SER A 76 -25.17 1.27 -9.65
CA SER A 76 -24.44 0.85 -10.84
C SER A 76 -23.69 1.98 -11.57
N ALA A 77 -23.92 3.23 -11.20
CA ALA A 77 -23.24 4.39 -11.77
C ALA A 77 -21.93 4.77 -11.04
N THR A 78 -21.48 3.94 -10.09
CA THR A 78 -20.28 4.21 -9.29
C THR A 78 -19.01 4.18 -10.15
N GLU A 79 -18.32 5.31 -10.27
CA GLU A 79 -16.98 5.42 -10.85
C GLU A 79 -15.93 4.66 -10.01
N GLY A 80 -14.86 4.20 -10.66
CA GLY A 80 -13.77 3.43 -10.02
C GLY A 80 -13.05 4.17 -8.87
N ASN A 81 -13.12 5.50 -8.86
CA ASN A 81 -12.80 6.30 -7.68
C ASN A 81 -14.09 6.90 -7.12
N LEU A 82 -14.49 6.44 -5.93
CA LEU A 82 -15.75 6.83 -5.29
C LEU A 82 -15.91 8.34 -5.17
N LEU A 83 -14.81 9.08 -4.92
CA LEU A 83 -14.83 10.54 -4.77
C LEU A 83 -15.11 11.28 -6.08
N LEU A 84 -15.01 10.64 -7.25
CA LEU A 84 -15.38 11.26 -8.53
C LEU A 84 -16.90 11.34 -8.70
N ASN A 85 -17.66 10.49 -8.02
CA ASN A 85 -19.13 10.52 -8.06
C ASN A 85 -19.73 11.70 -7.28
N TYR A 86 -18.97 12.31 -6.37
CA TYR A 86 -19.42 13.47 -5.60
C TYR A 86 -19.18 14.79 -6.34
N ASN A 87 -20.09 15.74 -6.18
CA ASN A 87 -19.96 17.08 -6.78
C ASN A 87 -18.67 17.79 -6.31
N ILE A 88 -18.05 18.59 -7.18
CA ILE A 88 -16.88 19.42 -6.84
C ILE A 88 -17.23 20.46 -5.76
N LYS A 89 -18.49 20.89 -5.69
CA LYS A 89 -18.98 21.86 -4.69
C LYS A 89 -19.25 21.27 -3.31
N ASP A 90 -19.15 19.94 -3.14
CA ASP A 90 -19.32 19.32 -1.84
C ASP A 90 -18.06 19.55 -0.98
N PRO A 91 -18.16 20.29 0.13
CA PRO A 91 -17.01 20.59 0.98
C PRO A 91 -16.44 19.33 1.66
N LEU A 92 -17.28 18.32 1.95
CA LEU A 92 -16.85 17.10 2.62
C LEU A 92 -16.10 16.18 1.67
N ALA A 93 -16.60 16.04 0.43
CA ALA A 93 -15.89 15.32 -0.62
C ALA A 93 -14.57 16.01 -0.99
N THR A 94 -14.55 17.35 -0.99
CA THR A 94 -13.32 18.13 -1.22
C THR A 94 -12.30 17.91 -0.11
N ALA A 95 -12.71 17.91 1.16
CA ALA A 95 -11.85 17.58 2.28
C ALA A 95 -11.28 16.16 2.17
N ALA A 96 -12.09 15.17 1.79
CA ALA A 96 -11.63 13.79 1.56
C ALA A 96 -10.58 13.70 0.43
N ARG A 97 -10.78 14.41 -0.69
CA ARG A 97 -9.80 14.48 -1.79
C ARG A 97 -8.47 15.06 -1.33
N VAL A 98 -8.51 16.14 -0.54
CA VAL A 98 -7.30 16.76 0.02
C VAL A 98 -6.61 15.80 1.00
N ALA A 99 -7.36 15.13 1.88
CA ALA A 99 -6.81 14.17 2.83
C ALA A 99 -6.11 12.99 2.13
N ILE A 100 -6.71 12.46 1.06
CA ILE A 100 -6.07 11.43 0.23
C ILE A 100 -4.80 12.00 -0.44
N GLY A 101 -4.86 13.20 -1.00
CA GLY A 101 -3.69 13.85 -1.61
C GLY A 101 -2.53 14.02 -0.64
N ILE A 102 -2.81 14.45 0.59
CA ILE A 102 -1.82 14.57 1.67
C ILE A 102 -1.27 13.19 2.04
N SER A 103 -2.14 12.20 2.23
CA SER A 103 -1.74 10.83 2.54
C SER A 103 -0.81 10.25 1.46
N THR A 104 -1.13 10.44 0.19
CA THR A 104 -0.29 10.01 -0.93
C THR A 104 1.04 10.77 -0.98
N LEU A 105 1.05 12.08 -0.71
CA LEU A 105 2.26 12.89 -0.69
C LEU A 105 3.27 12.41 0.36
N PHE A 106 2.80 12.05 1.55
CA PHE A 106 3.64 11.50 2.62
C PHE A 106 3.91 10.00 2.48
N GLY A 107 2.99 9.25 1.88
CA GLY A 107 3.15 7.81 1.61
C GLY A 107 4.17 7.52 0.51
N TYR A 108 4.24 8.38 -0.50
CA TYR A 108 5.17 8.23 -1.63
C TYR A 108 6.65 8.09 -1.22
N PRO A 109 7.25 8.99 -0.43
CA PRO A 109 8.65 8.86 -0.01
C PRO A 109 8.90 7.59 0.81
N MET A 110 7.93 7.15 1.63
CA MET A 110 8.03 5.92 2.41
C MET A 110 8.05 4.67 1.52
N GLN A 111 7.12 4.56 0.57
CA GLN A 111 7.07 3.44 -0.38
C GLN A 111 8.28 3.42 -1.31
N PHE A 112 8.74 4.59 -1.74
CA PHE A 112 9.91 4.74 -2.59
C PHE A 112 11.20 4.32 -1.88
N ALA A 113 11.33 4.58 -0.58
CA ALA A 113 12.44 4.05 0.22
C ALA A 113 12.45 2.51 0.24
N GLY A 114 11.28 1.88 0.41
CA GLY A 114 11.13 0.42 0.36
C GLY A 114 11.48 -0.17 -1.01
N LEU A 115 10.96 0.41 -2.10
CA LEU A 115 11.28 0.00 -3.47
C LEU A 115 12.78 0.05 -3.74
N ARG A 116 13.43 1.14 -3.32
CA ARG A 116 14.86 1.32 -3.48
C ARG A 116 15.65 0.25 -2.75
N SER A 117 15.33 -0.01 -1.47
CA SER A 117 16.00 -1.04 -0.67
C SER A 117 15.81 -2.43 -1.28
N GLY A 118 14.59 -2.76 -1.72
CA GLY A 118 14.29 -4.03 -2.40
C GLY A 118 15.05 -4.21 -3.71
N CYS A 119 15.18 -3.17 -4.54
CA CYS A 119 15.99 -3.23 -5.76
C CYS A 119 17.48 -3.45 -5.45
N LEU A 120 18.02 -2.76 -4.44
CA LEU A 120 19.43 -2.89 -4.06
C LEU A 120 19.77 -4.28 -3.56
N GLU A 121 18.87 -4.87 -2.77
CA GLU A 121 18.99 -6.24 -2.28
C GLU A 121 18.89 -7.25 -3.43
N ALA A 122 17.94 -7.06 -4.35
CA ALA A 122 17.78 -7.94 -5.53
C ALA A 122 19.02 -7.95 -6.45
N PHE A 123 19.76 -6.85 -6.55
CA PHE A 123 20.99 -6.76 -7.33
C PHE A 123 22.26 -7.08 -6.52
N GLY A 124 22.15 -7.49 -5.25
CA GLY A 124 23.30 -7.86 -4.40
C GLY A 124 24.23 -6.68 -4.07
N MET A 125 23.77 -5.43 -4.22
CA MET A 125 24.55 -4.21 -4.02
C MET A 125 24.19 -3.54 -2.69
N ALA A 126 24.38 -4.24 -1.58
CA ALA A 126 24.01 -3.78 -0.24
C ALA A 126 24.78 -2.52 0.23
N GLU A 127 25.98 -2.28 -0.31
CA GLU A 127 26.88 -1.19 0.09
C GLU A 127 27.23 -0.31 -1.13
N LEU A 128 26.40 0.68 -1.46
CA LEU A 128 26.72 1.66 -2.52
C LEU A 128 27.29 2.95 -1.94
N PRO A 129 28.29 3.57 -2.58
CA PRO A 129 28.77 4.90 -2.21
C PRO A 129 27.64 5.94 -2.25
N LYS A 130 27.63 6.91 -1.31
CA LYS A 130 26.58 7.95 -1.16
C LYS A 130 26.22 8.67 -2.49
N VAL A 131 27.19 8.82 -3.40
CA VAL A 131 26.99 9.44 -4.72
C VAL A 131 26.21 8.53 -5.68
N LYS A 132 26.59 7.25 -5.80
CA LYS A 132 25.86 6.27 -6.61
C LYS A 132 24.45 6.05 -6.07
N HIS A 133 24.31 6.11 -4.74
CA HIS A 133 23.02 6.11 -4.07
C HIS A 133 22.11 7.25 -4.53
N ARG A 134 22.59 8.50 -4.58
CA ARG A 134 21.80 9.66 -5.04
C ARG A 134 21.43 9.56 -6.52
N VAL A 135 22.35 9.10 -7.36
CA VAL A 135 22.12 8.93 -8.80
C VAL A 135 21.05 7.86 -9.06
N LEU A 136 21.11 6.71 -8.37
CA LEU A 136 20.09 5.67 -8.50
C LEU A 136 18.70 6.20 -8.10
N THR A 137 18.62 6.93 -6.98
CA THR A 137 17.37 7.53 -6.51
C THR A 137 16.81 8.54 -7.50
N ALA A 138 17.66 9.41 -8.06
CA ALA A 138 17.25 10.36 -9.09
C ALA A 138 16.79 9.66 -10.38
N ALA A 139 17.48 8.61 -10.81
CA ALA A 139 17.11 7.82 -11.98
C ALA A 139 15.75 7.13 -11.81
N MET A 140 15.49 6.52 -10.64
CA MET A 140 14.20 5.90 -10.34
C MET A 140 13.06 6.93 -10.30
N LEU A 141 13.30 8.11 -9.71
CA LEU A 141 12.33 9.21 -9.70
C LEU A 141 12.00 9.71 -11.11
N VAL A 142 13.02 9.92 -11.95
CA VAL A 142 12.82 10.34 -13.35
C VAL A 142 12.04 9.29 -14.13
N GLY A 143 12.33 8.01 -13.91
CA GLY A 143 11.56 6.90 -14.50
C GLY A 143 10.08 6.92 -14.10
N ILE A 144 9.79 7.06 -12.81
CA ILE A 144 8.40 7.14 -12.31
C ILE A 144 7.67 8.36 -12.88
N VAL A 145 8.33 9.53 -12.93
CA VAL A 145 7.75 10.75 -13.49
C VAL A 145 7.51 10.61 -14.99
N ALA A 146 8.43 10.00 -15.74
CA ALA A 146 8.25 9.75 -17.17
C ALA A 146 7.05 8.82 -17.45
N ILE A 147 6.90 7.76 -16.64
CA ILE A 147 5.74 6.86 -16.71
C ILE A 147 4.45 7.61 -16.37
N ALA A 148 4.45 8.46 -15.34
CA ALA A 148 3.29 9.28 -14.97
C ALA A 148 2.92 10.31 -16.06
N CYS A 149 3.89 10.85 -16.79
CA CYS A 149 3.64 11.73 -17.93
C CYS A 149 3.07 10.96 -19.14
N ALA A 150 3.49 9.71 -19.35
CA ALA A 150 3.00 8.86 -20.44
C ALA A 150 1.61 8.26 -20.16
N PHE A 151 1.31 7.94 -18.90
CA PHE A 151 0.06 7.30 -18.48
C PHE A 151 -0.72 8.19 -17.52
N ARG A 152 -1.57 9.04 -18.10
CA ARG A 152 -2.45 9.97 -17.36
C ARG A 152 -3.69 9.33 -16.76
N ASP A 153 -4.03 8.10 -17.16
CA ASP A 153 -5.22 7.38 -16.71
C ASP A 153 -4.84 6.21 -15.80
N LEU A 154 -5.13 6.33 -14.50
CA LEU A 154 -5.02 5.22 -13.54
C LEU A 154 -5.95 4.04 -13.88
N GLY A 155 -6.99 4.27 -14.70
CA GLY A 155 -8.01 3.27 -15.05
C GLY A 155 -7.87 2.60 -16.42
N LYS A 156 -6.89 2.98 -17.28
CA LYS A 156 -6.79 2.41 -18.64
C LYS A 156 -6.18 1.00 -18.72
N PHE A 157 -5.61 0.50 -17.61
CA PHE A 157 -5.10 -0.87 -17.50
C PHE A 157 -5.74 -1.65 -16.34
N GLN A 158 -6.90 -1.20 -15.86
CA GLN A 158 -7.78 -1.98 -15.00
C GLN A 158 -8.96 -2.46 -15.82
#